data_AF-A0A0F9B3C2-F1
#
_entry.id   AF-A0A0F9B3C2-F1
#
_cell.length_a   1.000
_cell.length_b   1.000
_cell.length_c   1.000
_cell.angle_alpha   90.00
_cell.angle_beta   90.00
_cell.angle_gamma   90.00
#
_symmetry.space_group_name_H-M   'P 1'
#
loop_
_entity.id
_entity.type
_entity.pdbx_description
1 polymer ?
#
loop_
_entity_poly.entity_id
_entity_poly.type
_entity_poly.pdbx_seq_one_letter_code
_entity_poly.pdbx_strand_id
1 'polypeptide(L)'
;IALDILRTLRRKLTLQDCEHILAELAVSDVNAEACGDQRPELTISLADSDGQIVRHHHKSTKEHIDKEKGAPKKEDSFATADAPITIAELLSACPEATALSLKKIETAQDVIAHARTLAPMMGITIKNYDAAHHRLGAIRTAATVWAIMQFHEKIKAVGAYFRSITIGSRSAEFSPEKLIRRLAAVQSHAI
;
A
#
# COMPACT_ATOMS: atom_id res chain seq x y z
N ILE A 1 4.42 -37.03 11.94
CA ILE A 1 4.71 -35.65 12.41
C ILE A 1 4.56 -34.63 11.27
N ALA A 2 5.59 -34.28 10.48
CA ALA A 2 5.49 -33.19 9.49
C ALA A 2 4.33 -33.35 8.47
N LEU A 3 4.10 -34.57 8.00
CA LEU A 3 3.04 -34.88 7.02
C LEU A 3 1.62 -34.82 7.63
N ASP A 4 1.49 -35.10 8.92
CA ASP A 4 0.21 -35.01 9.65
C ASP A 4 -0.11 -33.56 10.02
N ILE A 5 0.90 -32.76 10.37
CA ILE A 5 0.76 -31.31 10.55
C ILE A 5 0.25 -30.67 9.25
N LEU A 6 0.85 -31.01 8.10
CA LEU A 6 0.39 -30.49 6.80
C LEU A 6 -1.06 -30.88 6.46
N ARG A 7 -1.51 -32.08 6.85
CA ARG A 7 -2.91 -32.50 6.69
C ARG A 7 -3.84 -31.70 7.60
N THR A 8 -3.43 -31.48 8.85
CA THR A 8 -4.19 -30.71 9.84
C THR A 8 -4.30 -29.23 9.47
N LEU A 9 -3.24 -28.62 8.90
CA LEU A 9 -3.26 -27.25 8.41
C LEU A 9 -4.17 -27.02 7.20
N ARG A 10 -4.52 -28.07 6.45
CA ARG A 10 -5.42 -27.98 5.28
C ARG A 10 -6.91 -28.02 5.63
N ARG A 11 -7.27 -28.31 6.88
CA ARG A 11 -8.66 -28.32 7.36
C ARG A 11 -8.92 -27.14 8.30
N LYS A 12 -10.19 -26.91 8.66
CA LYS A 12 -10.56 -25.89 9.65
C LYS A 12 -9.96 -26.28 11.01
N LEU A 13 -9.05 -25.44 11.49
CA LEU A 13 -8.25 -25.70 12.68
C LEU A 13 -9.02 -25.31 13.94
N THR A 14 -9.03 -26.18 14.95
CA THR A 14 -9.54 -25.84 16.29
C THR A 14 -8.41 -25.29 17.17
N LEU A 15 -8.76 -24.60 18.26
CA LEU A 15 -7.77 -24.09 19.22
C LEU A 15 -6.87 -25.22 19.76
N GLN A 16 -7.46 -26.38 20.03
CA GLN A 16 -6.75 -27.56 20.53
C GLN A 16 -5.77 -28.13 19.50
N ASP A 17 -6.12 -28.10 18.20
CA ASP A 17 -5.19 -28.50 17.14
C ASP A 17 -3.96 -27.57 17.09
N CYS A 18 -4.14 -26.26 17.30
CA CYS A 18 -3.03 -25.31 17.33
C CYS A 18 -2.07 -25.58 18.49
N GLU A 19 -2.60 -25.80 19.70
CA GLU A 19 -1.79 -26.10 20.88
C GLU A 19 -1.01 -27.40 20.71
N HIS A 20 -1.63 -28.41 20.10
CA HIS A 20 -0.96 -29.68 19.83
C HIS A 20 0.19 -29.52 18.83
N ILE A 21 -0.03 -28.80 17.73
CA ILE A 21 1.02 -28.52 16.73
C ILE A 21 2.19 -27.76 17.37
N LEU A 22 1.91 -26.76 18.22
CA LEU A 22 2.95 -25.99 18.90
C LEU A 22 3.75 -26.82 19.90
N ALA A 23 3.10 -27.75 20.61
CA ALA A 23 3.76 -28.65 21.55
C ALA A 23 4.60 -29.73 20.85
N GLU A 24 4.20 -30.15 19.65
CA GLU A 24 4.86 -31.21 18.87
C GLU A 24 6.04 -30.69 18.03
N LEU A 25 6.06 -29.38 17.71
CA LEU A 25 7.19 -28.74 17.05
C LEU A 25 8.33 -28.54 18.06
N ALA A 26 9.41 -29.30 17.90
CA ALA A 26 10.66 -28.99 18.58
C ALA A 26 11.08 -27.57 18.19
N VAL A 27 11.22 -26.69 19.18
CA VAL A 27 11.75 -25.33 19.02
C VAL A 27 13.19 -25.46 18.52
N SER A 28 13.37 -25.52 17.20
CA SER A 28 14.66 -25.23 16.59
C SER A 28 14.80 -23.72 16.63
N ASP A 29 15.77 -23.25 17.39
CA ASP A 29 16.27 -21.88 17.28
C ASP A 29 16.78 -21.74 15.85
N VAL A 30 15.94 -21.21 14.96
CA VAL A 30 16.37 -20.81 13.62
C VAL A 30 17.17 -19.54 13.87
N ASN A 31 18.48 -19.71 14.01
CA ASN A 31 19.43 -18.62 14.05
C ASN A 31 19.12 -17.74 12.83
N ALA A 32 18.67 -16.50 13.08
CA ALA A 32 18.37 -15.58 12.01
C ALA A 32 19.63 -15.44 11.16
N GLU A 33 19.58 -15.90 9.90
CA GLU A 33 20.68 -15.87 8.94
C GLU A 33 21.17 -14.42 8.79
N ALA A 34 22.18 -14.08 9.61
CA ALA A 34 22.99 -12.89 9.50
C ALA A 34 24.43 -13.36 9.24
N CYS A 35 24.69 -13.86 8.03
CA CYS A 35 26.01 -13.83 7.44
C CYS A 35 25.89 -14.00 5.91
N GLY A 36 26.57 -13.14 5.17
CA GLY A 36 26.41 -13.00 3.73
C GLY A 36 26.64 -14.28 2.94
N ASP A 37 25.92 -14.39 1.83
CA ASP A 37 26.15 -15.29 0.71
C ASP A 37 27.66 -15.49 0.46
N GLN A 38 28.19 -16.65 0.85
CA GLN A 38 29.38 -17.22 0.23
C GLN A 38 28.94 -18.44 -0.57
N ARG A 39 28.30 -18.17 -1.71
CA ARG A 39 28.14 -19.18 -2.76
C ARG A 39 29.37 -19.11 -3.65
N PRO A 40 30.16 -20.19 -3.82
CA PRO A 40 31.20 -20.21 -4.84
C PRO A 40 30.53 -20.15 -6.22
N GLU A 41 30.74 -19.04 -6.93
CA GLU A 41 30.31 -18.90 -8.32
C GLU A 41 31.22 -19.75 -9.23
N LEU A 42 30.76 -20.96 -9.54
CA LEU A 42 31.16 -21.64 -10.77
C LEU A 42 30.19 -21.21 -11.86
N THR A 43 30.53 -20.13 -12.55
CA THR A 43 29.80 -19.65 -13.73
C THR A 43 30.14 -20.58 -14.90
N ILE A 44 29.33 -21.63 -15.08
CA ILE A 44 29.35 -22.44 -16.29
C ILE A 44 28.78 -21.55 -17.40
N SER A 45 29.66 -21.08 -18.28
CA SER A 45 29.29 -20.44 -19.55
C SER A 45 28.62 -21.48 -20.44
N LEU A 46 27.29 -21.45 -20.50
CA LEU A 46 26.52 -22.15 -21.53
C LEU A 46 26.11 -21.11 -22.57
N ALA A 47 26.90 -21.02 -23.63
CA ALA A 47 26.61 -20.19 -24.78
C ALA A 47 25.58 -20.86 -25.69
N ASP A 48 24.54 -20.06 -25.95
CA ASP A 48 23.76 -19.89 -27.17
C ASP A 48 22.81 -21.00 -27.66
N SER A 49 21.54 -20.60 -27.72
CA SER A 49 20.60 -21.06 -28.74
C SER A 49 19.77 -19.84 -29.12
N ASP A 50 20.05 -19.33 -30.32
CA ASP A 50 19.32 -18.28 -31.04
C ASP A 50 17.87 -18.72 -31.29
N GLY A 51 17.06 -18.63 -30.24
CA GLY A 51 15.62 -18.78 -30.32
C GLY A 51 15.03 -17.50 -30.91
N GLN A 52 14.76 -17.50 -32.21
CA GLN A 52 13.94 -16.47 -32.83
C GLN A 52 12.52 -16.48 -32.22
N ILE A 53 12.34 -15.68 -31.18
CA ILE A 53 11.00 -15.35 -30.67
C ILE A 53 10.43 -14.28 -31.59
N VAL A 54 9.56 -14.70 -32.51
CA VAL A 54 8.68 -13.80 -33.26
C VAL A 54 7.77 -13.10 -32.26
N ARG A 55 8.22 -11.94 -31.76
CA ARG A 55 7.43 -11.07 -30.89
C ARG A 55 6.34 -10.43 -31.74
N HIS A 56 5.09 -10.87 -31.59
CA HIS A 56 3.95 -10.08 -32.07
C HIS A 56 3.95 -8.72 -31.35
N HIS A 57 4.46 -7.68 -32.02
CA HIS A 57 4.31 -6.31 -31.58
C HIS A 57 2.86 -5.88 -31.82
N HIS A 58 2.03 -5.91 -30.78
CA HIS A 58 0.70 -5.32 -30.83
C HIS A 58 0.82 -3.80 -30.64
N LYS A 59 0.90 -3.04 -31.74
CA LYS A 59 0.73 -1.58 -31.70
C LYS A 59 -0.76 -1.28 -31.60
N SER A 60 -1.30 -1.24 -30.38
CA SER A 60 -2.58 -0.59 -30.15
C SER A 60 -2.33 0.89 -29.83
N THR A 61 -2.72 1.76 -30.75
CA THR A 61 -2.94 3.18 -30.45
C THR A 61 -4.11 3.23 -29.47
N LYS A 62 -3.86 3.62 -28.22
CA LYS A 62 -4.95 3.84 -27.27
C LYS A 62 -5.74 5.04 -27.74
N GLU A 63 -6.97 4.81 -28.16
CA GLU A 63 -7.92 5.90 -28.33
C GLU A 63 -8.22 6.50 -26.96
N HIS A 64 -8.12 7.83 -26.88
CA HIS A 64 -8.57 8.59 -25.74
C HIS A 64 -10.10 8.43 -25.66
N ILE A 65 -10.58 7.60 -24.73
CA ILE A 65 -11.98 7.60 -24.36
C ILE A 65 -12.26 8.97 -23.75
N ASP A 66 -12.87 9.82 -24.57
CA ASP A 66 -13.29 11.16 -24.25
C ASP A 66 -14.10 11.12 -22.95
N LYS A 67 -13.53 11.69 -21.88
CA LYS A 67 -14.30 12.02 -20.69
C LYS A 67 -15.14 13.23 -21.07
N GLU A 68 -16.41 12.96 -21.34
CA GLU A 68 -17.47 13.95 -21.48
C GLU A 68 -17.33 15.03 -20.39
N LYS A 69 -17.10 16.27 -20.85
CA LYS A 69 -17.04 17.47 -20.02
C LYS A 69 -18.46 17.77 -19.50
N GLY A 70 -18.78 17.26 -18.32
CA GLY A 70 -19.85 17.80 -17.48
C GLY A 70 -19.37 19.08 -16.78
N ALA A 71 -19.95 20.21 -17.16
CA ALA A 71 -19.75 21.56 -16.63
C ALA A 71 -20.31 21.76 -15.20
N PRO A 72 -20.26 22.97 -14.60
CA PRO A 72 -19.17 23.93 -14.45
C PRO A 72 -18.67 23.99 -12.99
N LYS A 73 -17.58 24.73 -12.77
CA LYS A 73 -17.02 25.05 -11.45
C LYS A 73 -18.10 25.64 -10.51
N LYS A 74 -18.29 25.01 -9.34
CA LYS A 74 -18.62 25.75 -8.12
C LYS A 74 -17.30 26.25 -7.55
N GLU A 75 -17.02 27.51 -7.83
CA GLU A 75 -16.01 28.29 -7.15
C GLU A 75 -16.53 28.56 -5.74
N ASP A 76 -16.16 27.72 -4.78
CA ASP A 76 -16.26 28.06 -3.36
C ASP A 76 -14.96 27.64 -2.67
N SER A 77 -14.25 28.65 -2.16
CA SER A 77 -13.12 28.58 -1.20
C SER A 77 -11.77 28.00 -1.68
N PHE A 78 -11.11 28.64 -2.65
CA PHE A 78 -9.70 28.38 -2.98
C PHE A 78 -8.69 28.87 -1.91
N ALA A 79 -9.13 29.48 -0.82
CA ALA A 79 -8.24 30.04 0.20
C ALA A 79 -7.74 29.02 1.26
N THR A 80 -8.31 27.82 1.35
CA THR A 80 -7.97 26.83 2.39
C THR A 80 -7.31 25.55 1.86
N ALA A 81 -7.16 25.43 0.53
CA ALA A 81 -6.70 24.20 -0.11
C ALA A 81 -5.26 23.77 0.27
N ASP A 82 -4.44 24.70 0.76
CA ASP A 82 -3.06 24.43 1.17
C ASP A 82 -2.85 24.48 2.69
N ALA A 83 -3.93 24.62 3.46
CA ALA A 83 -3.85 24.58 4.92
C ALA A 83 -3.33 23.20 5.38
N PRO A 84 -2.49 23.14 6.43
CA PRO A 84 -1.98 21.88 6.97
C PRO A 84 -3.12 20.93 7.36
N ILE A 85 -2.92 19.64 7.08
CA ILE A 85 -3.88 18.59 7.44
C ILE A 85 -3.92 18.46 8.97
N THR A 86 -5.12 18.55 9.54
CA THR A 86 -5.32 18.34 10.99
C THR A 86 -5.66 16.89 11.29
N ILE A 87 -5.41 16.45 12.53
CA ILE A 87 -5.72 15.09 12.96
C ILE A 87 -7.23 14.84 12.96
N ALA A 88 -8.02 15.82 13.42
CA ALA A 88 -9.48 15.73 13.41
C ALA A 88 -10.03 15.55 11.98
N GLU A 89 -9.46 16.28 11.01
CA GLU A 89 -9.81 16.14 9.60
C GLU A 89 -9.47 14.75 9.05
N LEU A 90 -8.31 14.18 9.42
CA LEU A 90 -7.92 12.82 9.04
C LEU A 90 -8.85 11.75 9.63
N LEU A 91 -9.18 11.85 10.91
CA LEU A 91 -10.05 10.89 11.59
C LEU A 91 -11.46 10.92 11.00
N SER A 92 -11.97 12.10 10.66
CA SER A 92 -13.28 12.25 10.02
C SER A 92 -13.27 11.75 8.57
N ALA A 93 -12.21 12.01 7.81
CA ALA A 93 -12.14 11.65 6.39
C ALA A 93 -11.82 10.17 6.15
N CYS A 94 -11.10 9.53 7.09
CA CYS A 94 -10.51 8.20 6.90
C CYS A 94 -10.96 7.19 7.98
N PRO A 95 -12.26 6.85 8.06
CA PRO A 95 -12.77 5.91 9.05
C PRO A 95 -12.22 4.49 8.86
N GLU A 96 -12.06 3.99 7.63
CA GLU A 96 -11.57 2.62 7.40
C GLU A 96 -10.12 2.45 7.86
N ALA A 97 -9.30 3.49 7.70
CA ALA A 97 -7.94 3.45 8.19
C ALA A 97 -7.94 3.46 9.72
N THR A 98 -8.80 4.26 10.34
CA THR A 98 -8.86 4.36 11.81
C THR A 98 -9.39 3.07 12.44
N ALA A 99 -10.33 2.39 11.80
CA ALA A 99 -10.91 1.12 12.25
C ALA A 99 -9.88 -0.02 12.34
N LEU A 100 -8.80 0.05 11.55
CA LEU A 100 -7.71 -0.93 11.57
C LEU A 100 -6.63 -0.65 12.63
N SER A 101 -6.76 0.45 13.37
CA SER A 101 -5.82 0.79 14.44
C SER A 101 -6.12 0.01 15.72
N LEU A 102 -5.10 -0.65 16.27
CA LEU A 102 -5.18 -1.30 17.59
C LEU A 102 -5.17 -0.31 18.75
N LYS A 103 -4.77 0.95 18.51
CA LYS A 103 -4.63 1.99 19.51
C LYS A 103 -5.46 3.22 19.11
N LYS A 104 -5.87 4.01 20.09
CA LYS A 104 -6.48 5.31 19.82
C LYS A 104 -5.43 6.23 19.18
N ILE A 105 -5.81 6.88 18.09
CA ILE A 105 -4.97 7.82 17.36
C ILE A 105 -5.26 9.23 17.88
N GLU A 106 -4.27 9.89 18.50
CA GLU A 106 -4.44 11.22 19.09
C GLU A 106 -3.43 12.23 18.55
N THR A 107 -2.26 11.76 18.11
CA THR A 107 -1.15 12.59 17.66
C THR A 107 -0.78 12.35 16.19
N ALA A 108 -0.06 13.30 15.60
CA ALA A 108 0.48 13.14 14.24
C ALA A 108 1.46 11.95 14.14
N GLN A 109 2.22 11.68 15.21
CA GLN A 109 3.11 10.52 15.26
C GLN A 109 2.34 9.21 15.26
N ASP A 110 1.18 9.14 15.92
CA ASP A 110 0.33 7.94 15.87
C ASP A 110 -0.17 7.68 14.45
N VAL A 111 -0.61 8.72 13.74
CA VAL A 111 -1.01 8.62 12.32
C VAL A 111 0.16 8.11 11.47
N ILE A 112 1.36 8.67 11.64
CA ILE A 112 2.55 8.30 10.87
C ILE A 112 2.96 6.85 11.16
N ALA A 113 2.99 6.45 12.43
CA ALA A 113 3.30 5.09 12.83
C ALA A 113 2.28 4.10 12.26
N HIS A 114 0.99 4.43 12.37
CA HIS A 114 -0.09 3.59 11.86
C HIS A 114 -0.08 3.48 10.33
N ALA A 115 0.20 4.56 9.62
CA ALA A 115 0.33 4.52 8.16
C ALA A 115 1.52 3.65 7.71
N ARG A 116 2.62 3.64 8.46
CA ARG A 116 3.77 2.76 8.17
C ARG A 116 3.42 1.28 8.33
N THR A 117 2.55 0.92 9.28
CA THR A 117 2.09 -0.47 9.43
C THR A 117 1.06 -0.85 8.37
N LEU A 118 0.22 0.09 7.93
CA LEU A 118 -0.79 -0.11 6.89
C LEU A 118 -0.19 -0.26 5.48
N ALA A 119 0.88 0.48 5.17
CA ALA A 119 1.42 0.56 3.81
C ALA A 119 1.77 -0.80 3.19
N PRO A 120 2.50 -1.71 3.86
CA PRO A 120 2.82 -3.04 3.32
C PRO A 120 1.57 -3.90 3.03
N MET A 121 0.53 -3.77 3.85
CA MET A 121 -0.73 -4.52 3.65
C MET A 121 -1.44 -4.13 2.34
N MET A 122 -1.20 -2.90 1.85
CA MET A 122 -1.69 -2.42 0.56
C MET A 122 -0.67 -2.57 -0.58
N GLY A 123 0.41 -3.33 -0.37
CA GLY A 123 1.47 -3.52 -1.37
C GLY A 123 2.32 -2.27 -1.62
N ILE A 124 2.31 -1.30 -0.70
CA ILE A 124 3.23 -0.16 -0.75
C ILE A 124 4.55 -0.61 -0.12
N THR A 125 5.58 -0.78 -0.95
CA THR A 125 6.93 -1.14 -0.50
C THR A 125 7.56 -0.04 0.34
N ILE A 126 8.43 -0.40 1.28
CA ILE A 126 9.22 0.53 2.11
C ILE A 126 9.95 1.57 1.24
N LYS A 127 10.62 1.14 0.16
CA LYS A 127 11.31 2.04 -0.79
C LYS A 127 10.41 3.15 -1.35
N ASN A 128 9.21 2.79 -1.79
CA ASN A 128 8.24 3.77 -2.32
C ASN A 128 7.68 4.67 -1.22
N TYR A 129 7.45 4.13 -0.03
CA TYR A 129 6.99 4.91 1.13
C TYR A 129 8.03 5.95 1.53
N ASP A 130 9.30 5.56 1.66
CA ASP A 130 10.38 6.46 2.05
C ASP A 130 10.65 7.52 0.99
N ALA A 131 10.62 7.16 -0.30
CA ALA A 131 10.72 8.14 -1.38
C ALA A 131 9.57 9.17 -1.34
N ALA A 132 8.34 8.72 -1.06
CA ALA A 132 7.21 9.62 -0.84
C ALA A 132 7.40 10.48 0.41
N HIS A 133 7.92 9.91 1.50
CA HIS A 133 8.25 10.59 2.74
C HIS A 133 9.27 11.71 2.53
N HIS A 134 10.33 11.46 1.77
CA HIS A 134 11.32 12.47 1.42
C HIS A 134 10.77 13.62 0.59
N ARG A 135 9.81 13.33 -0.31
CA ARG A 135 9.22 14.36 -1.17
C ARG A 135 8.10 15.17 -0.49
N LEU A 136 7.18 14.49 0.19
CA LEU A 136 5.96 15.09 0.74
C LEU A 136 6.09 15.44 2.23
N GLY A 137 7.04 14.82 2.94
CA GLY A 137 7.11 14.85 4.39
C GLY A 137 6.23 13.78 5.05
N ALA A 138 6.41 13.63 6.36
CA ALA A 138 5.87 12.52 7.14
C ALA A 138 4.34 12.48 7.17
N ILE A 139 3.72 13.57 7.61
CA ILE A 139 2.26 13.62 7.81
C ILE A 139 1.51 13.50 6.49
N ARG A 140 2.00 14.16 5.43
CA ARG A 140 1.41 14.16 4.09
C ARG A 140 1.47 12.77 3.44
N THR A 141 2.58 12.05 3.65
CA THR A 141 2.72 10.66 3.19
C THR A 141 1.78 9.75 3.94
N ALA A 142 1.72 9.86 5.27
CA ALA A 142 0.82 9.08 6.10
C ALA A 142 -0.66 9.32 5.76
N ALA A 143 -1.05 10.58 5.59
CA ALA A 143 -2.37 10.99 5.13
C ALA A 143 -2.73 10.38 3.77
N THR A 144 -1.78 10.32 2.83
CA THR A 144 -2.01 9.70 1.52
C THR A 144 -2.28 8.20 1.64
N VAL A 145 -1.56 7.49 2.51
CA VAL A 145 -1.80 6.07 2.78
C VAL A 145 -3.20 5.86 3.39
N TRP A 146 -3.55 6.65 4.39
CA TRP A 146 -4.89 6.61 5.01
C TRP A 146 -6.01 6.91 4.02
N ALA A 147 -5.80 7.90 3.15
CA ALA A 147 -6.74 8.26 2.11
C ALA A 147 -6.96 7.12 1.13
N ILE A 148 -5.88 6.52 0.63
CA ILE A 148 -5.95 5.39 -0.30
C ILE A 148 -6.67 4.20 0.33
N MET A 149 -6.50 3.98 1.65
CA MET A 149 -7.24 2.93 2.35
C MET A 149 -8.75 3.07 2.17
N GLN A 150 -9.31 4.30 2.09
CA GLN A 150 -10.77 4.50 1.93
C GLN A 150 -11.35 4.08 0.58
N PHE A 151 -10.50 3.78 -0.41
CA PHE A 151 -10.96 3.42 -1.74
C PHE A 151 -10.05 2.38 -2.41
N HIS A 152 -9.31 1.64 -1.59
CA HIS A 152 -8.28 0.71 -2.05
C HIS A 152 -8.87 -0.40 -2.95
N GLU A 153 -10.10 -0.83 -2.67
CA GLU A 153 -10.82 -1.84 -3.47
C GLU A 153 -11.05 -1.42 -4.93
N LYS A 154 -11.14 -0.11 -5.19
CA LYS A 154 -11.34 0.45 -6.54
C LYS A 154 -10.04 0.52 -7.35
N ILE A 155 -8.90 0.21 -6.73
CA ILE A 155 -7.57 0.35 -7.32
C ILE A 155 -6.98 -1.04 -7.58
N LYS A 156 -6.78 -1.39 -8.85
CA LYS A 156 -6.20 -2.68 -9.26
C LYS A 156 -4.83 -2.97 -8.62
N ALA A 157 -3.99 -1.95 -8.46
CA ALA A 157 -2.64 -2.07 -7.93
C ALA A 157 -2.30 -0.86 -7.05
N VAL A 158 -2.62 -0.96 -5.75
CA VAL A 158 -2.51 0.14 -4.80
C VAL A 158 -1.09 0.68 -4.67
N GLY A 159 -0.07 -0.19 -4.54
CA GLY A 159 1.33 0.23 -4.48
C GLY A 159 1.80 1.04 -5.70
N ALA A 160 1.38 0.63 -6.90
CA ALA A 160 1.70 1.34 -8.13
C ALA A 160 0.96 2.69 -8.23
N TYR A 161 -0.29 2.75 -7.78
CA TYR A 161 -1.06 3.97 -7.70
C TYR A 161 -0.45 4.98 -6.73
N PHE A 162 -0.13 4.54 -5.51
CA PHE A 162 0.58 5.35 -4.52
C PHE A 162 1.86 5.92 -5.12
N ARG A 163 2.71 5.09 -5.71
CA ARG A 163 3.95 5.54 -6.38
C ARG A 163 3.67 6.59 -7.46
N SER A 164 2.67 6.36 -8.31
CA SER A 164 2.31 7.24 -9.42
C SER A 164 1.94 8.65 -8.97
N ILE A 165 1.15 8.76 -7.90
CA ILE A 165 0.68 10.05 -7.37
C ILE A 165 1.68 10.70 -6.41
N THR A 166 2.55 9.95 -5.74
CA THR A 166 3.49 10.54 -4.77
C THR A 166 4.84 10.89 -5.38
N ILE A 167 5.42 10.06 -6.25
CA ILE A 167 6.76 10.27 -6.82
C ILE A 167 6.83 10.05 -8.34
N GLY A 168 5.74 9.58 -8.95
CA GLY A 168 5.68 9.24 -10.37
C GLY A 168 5.15 10.37 -11.24
N SER A 169 4.58 10.00 -12.38
CA SER A 169 4.13 10.93 -13.42
C SER A 169 3.00 11.87 -13.01
N ARG A 170 2.24 11.53 -11.96
CA ARG A 170 1.12 12.36 -11.45
C ARG A 170 1.50 13.15 -10.21
N SER A 171 2.77 13.11 -9.81
CA SER A 171 3.21 13.67 -8.53
C SER A 171 3.23 15.20 -8.48
N ALA A 172 3.51 15.86 -9.61
CA ALA A 172 3.69 17.32 -9.67
C ALA A 172 2.48 18.11 -9.13
N GLU A 173 1.26 17.68 -9.45
CA GLU A 173 0.03 18.36 -9.07
C GLU A 173 -0.68 17.70 -7.87
N PHE A 174 -0.10 16.63 -7.34
CA PHE A 174 -0.71 15.88 -6.25
C PHE A 174 -0.60 16.65 -4.93
N SER A 175 -1.76 16.93 -4.31
CA SER A 175 -1.87 17.50 -2.96
C SER A 175 -2.65 16.53 -2.06
N PRO A 176 -2.01 16.00 -1.00
CA PRO A 176 -2.67 15.19 0.02
C PRO A 176 -3.82 15.93 0.71
N GLU A 177 -3.69 17.23 0.92
CA GLU A 177 -4.70 18.08 1.56
C GLU A 177 -5.99 18.10 0.73
N LYS A 178 -5.87 18.30 -0.59
CA LYS A 178 -7.02 18.26 -1.52
C LYS A 178 -7.67 16.87 -1.55
N LEU A 179 -6.87 15.81 -1.44
CA LEU A 179 -7.39 14.44 -1.40
C LEU A 179 -8.21 14.20 -0.13
N ILE A 180 -7.68 14.56 1.04
CA ILE A 180 -8.37 14.40 2.33
C ILE A 180 -9.68 15.20 2.37
N ARG A 181 -9.68 16.46 1.93
CA ARG A 181 -10.91 17.27 1.92
C ARG A 181 -11.98 16.72 1.00
N ARG A 182 -11.59 16.15 -0.15
CA ARG A 182 -12.53 15.47 -1.05
C ARG A 182 -13.13 14.24 -0.38
N LEU A 183 -12.33 13.46 0.36
CA LEU A 183 -12.83 12.32 1.12
C LEU A 183 -13.79 12.77 2.22
N ALA A 184 -13.43 13.77 3.02
CA ALA A 184 -14.29 14.33 4.06
C ALA A 184 -15.66 14.77 3.50
N ALA A 185 -15.67 15.44 2.35
CA ALA A 185 -16.89 15.83 1.67
C ALA A 185 -17.73 14.64 1.19
N VAL A 186 -17.12 13.53 0.77
CA VAL A 186 -17.86 12.31 0.40
C VAL A 186 -18.45 11.64 1.64
N GLN A 187 -17.68 11.55 2.73
CA GLN A 187 -18.13 10.92 3.97
C GLN A 187 -19.31 11.66 4.61
N SER A 188 -19.35 13.00 4.51
CA SER A 188 -20.48 13.78 5.04
C SER A 188 -21.80 13.55 4.29
N HIS A 189 -21.77 13.00 3.07
CA HIS A 189 -22.97 12.67 2.30
C HIS A 189 -23.40 11.20 2.45
N ALA A 190 -22.58 10.37 3.09
CA ALA A 190 -22.86 8.95 3.33
C ALA A 190 -23.55 8.70 4.69
N ILE A 191 -23.64 9.73 5.55
CA ILE A 191 -24.34 9.76 6.83
C ILE A 191 -25.72 10.39 6.62
#